data_AF-A0A6V7ISB8-F1
#
_entry.id   AF-A0A6V7ISB8-F1
#
_cell.length_a   1.000
_cell.length_b   1.000
_cell.length_c   1.000
_cell.angle_alpha   90.00
_cell.angle_beta   90.00
_cell.angle_gamma   90.00
#
_symmetry.space_group_name_H-M   'P 1'
#
loop_
_entity.id
_entity.type
_entity.pdbx_description
1 polymer ?
#
loop_
_entity_poly.entity_id
_entity_poly.type
_entity_poly.pdbx_seq_one_letter_code
_entity_poly.pdbx_strand_id
1 'polypeptide(L)'
;VDVPDYEKQISTAEARAWCAENGNPPLVETSAKNATNVEAAFGAAVTAWAKLEAKLDRPFVEDTVDLSKQQSPHRSSCCMPMSSAE
;
A
#
# COMPACT_ATOMS: atom_id res chain seq x y z
N VAL A 1 -19.17 3.31 -18.05
CA VAL A 1 -18.95 4.52 -18.90
C VAL A 1 -19.49 4.24 -20.30
N ASP A 2 -20.75 3.82 -20.35
CA ASP A 2 -21.36 3.08 -21.47
C ASP A 2 -22.73 2.53 -21.05
N VAL A 3 -22.92 2.32 -19.75
CA VAL A 3 -24.23 2.16 -19.10
C VAL A 3 -24.72 3.50 -18.51
N PRO A 4 -26.03 3.77 -18.55
CA PRO A 4 -26.62 4.96 -17.95
C PRO A 4 -26.60 4.87 -16.42
N ASP A 5 -26.62 6.03 -15.76
CA ASP A 5 -26.42 6.11 -14.31
C ASP A 5 -27.47 5.37 -13.48
N TYR A 6 -28.72 5.27 -13.97
CA TYR A 6 -29.79 4.55 -13.27
C TYR A 6 -29.59 3.02 -13.26
N GLU A 7 -28.75 2.47 -14.14
CA GLU A 7 -28.40 1.04 -14.15
C GLU A 7 -27.12 0.75 -13.37
N LYS A 8 -26.31 1.79 -13.07
CA LYS A 8 -25.11 1.65 -12.25
C LYS A 8 -25.51 1.31 -10.81
N GLN A 9 -24.96 0.21 -10.31
CA GLN A 9 -25.17 -0.20 -8.91
C GLN A 9 -24.27 0.57 -7.94
N ILE A 10 -23.17 1.15 -8.44
CA ILE A 10 -22.20 1.89 -7.66
C ILE A 10 -22.11 3.30 -8.22
N SER A 11 -22.27 4.29 -7.37
CA SER A 11 -22.08 5.69 -7.76
C SER A 11 -20.60 6.05 -7.84
N THR A 12 -20.24 7.01 -8.69
CA THR A 12 -18.87 7.53 -8.73
C THR A 12 -18.43 8.10 -7.39
N ALA A 13 -19.36 8.67 -6.61
CA ALA A 13 -19.07 9.22 -5.28
C ALA A 13 -18.68 8.12 -4.28
N GLU A 14 -19.40 7.01 -4.27
CA GLU A 14 -19.11 5.83 -3.44
C GLU A 14 -17.76 5.22 -3.80
N ALA A 15 -17.49 5.03 -5.11
CA ALA A 15 -16.20 4.53 -5.56
C ALA A 15 -15.03 5.43 -5.13
N ARG A 16 -15.20 6.77 -5.20
CA ARG A 16 -14.20 7.73 -4.72
C ARG A 16 -13.98 7.66 -3.22
N ALA A 17 -15.05 7.55 -2.43
CA ALA A 17 -14.96 7.43 -0.98
C ALA A 17 -14.16 6.17 -0.61
N TRP A 18 -14.46 5.04 -1.25
CA TRP A 18 -13.72 3.80 -1.04
C TRP A 18 -12.23 3.94 -1.39
N CYS A 19 -11.89 4.56 -2.52
CA CYS A 19 -10.48 4.80 -2.86
C CYS A 19 -9.77 5.61 -1.78
N ALA A 20 -10.37 6.70 -1.29
CA ALA A 20 -9.78 7.55 -0.26
C ALA A 20 -9.45 6.77 1.03
N GLU A 21 -10.32 5.82 1.42
CA GLU A 21 -10.14 4.98 2.60
C GLU A 21 -9.11 3.84 2.40
N ASN A 22 -8.84 3.44 1.15
CA ASN A 22 -8.05 2.25 0.81
C ASN A 22 -6.73 2.58 0.11
N GLY A 23 -5.98 3.54 0.67
CA GLY A 23 -4.66 3.90 0.14
C GLY A 23 -4.69 4.80 -1.10
N ASN A 24 -5.86 5.35 -1.42
CA ASN A 24 -6.08 6.34 -2.47
C ASN A 24 -5.54 5.93 -3.85
N PRO A 25 -5.90 4.74 -4.39
CA PRO A 25 -5.49 4.34 -5.72
C PRO A 25 -6.15 5.25 -6.78
N PRO A 26 -5.54 5.38 -7.98
CA PRO A 26 -6.17 6.08 -9.09
C PRO A 26 -7.51 5.45 -9.47
N LEU A 27 -8.58 6.27 -9.51
CA LEU A 27 -9.90 5.83 -9.97
C LEU A 27 -10.15 6.32 -11.39
N VAL A 28 -10.39 5.37 -12.31
CA VAL A 28 -10.75 5.65 -13.70
C VAL A 28 -11.95 4.78 -14.06
N GLU A 29 -13.09 5.40 -14.35
CA GLU A 29 -14.22 4.67 -14.89
C GLU A 29 -13.95 4.35 -16.38
N THR A 30 -14.14 3.09 -16.78
CA THR A 30 -13.82 2.61 -18.13
C THR A 30 -15.00 1.92 -18.81
N SER A 31 -14.90 1.72 -20.12
CA SER A 31 -15.71 0.76 -20.87
C SER A 31 -14.80 -0.02 -21.80
N ALA A 32 -14.63 -1.32 -21.53
CA ALA A 32 -13.87 -2.20 -22.42
C ALA A 32 -14.57 -2.38 -23.77
N LYS A 33 -15.91 -2.39 -23.77
CA LYS A 33 -16.74 -2.52 -24.98
C LYS A 33 -16.50 -1.37 -25.97
N ASN A 34 -16.41 -0.16 -25.45
CA ASN A 34 -16.28 1.06 -26.26
C ASN A 34 -14.84 1.61 -26.29
N ALA A 35 -13.89 0.88 -25.70
CA ALA A 35 -12.51 1.33 -25.48
C ALA A 35 -12.39 2.68 -24.72
N THR A 36 -13.40 3.06 -23.93
CA THR A 36 -13.42 4.33 -23.21
C THR A 36 -12.50 4.28 -21.99
N ASN A 37 -11.55 5.21 -21.92
CA ASN A 37 -10.60 5.42 -20.81
C ASN A 37 -9.70 4.23 -20.46
N VAL A 38 -9.65 3.18 -21.30
CA VAL A 38 -8.82 1.98 -21.02
C VAL A 38 -7.34 2.35 -21.02
N GLU A 39 -6.88 3.09 -22.02
CA GLU A 39 -5.49 3.57 -22.10
C GLU A 39 -5.13 4.45 -20.88
N ALA A 40 -6.03 5.37 -20.51
CA ALA A 40 -5.83 6.22 -19.34
C ALA A 40 -5.72 5.42 -18.03
N ALA A 41 -6.53 4.37 -17.87
CA ALA A 41 -6.48 3.49 -16.70
C ALA A 41 -5.14 2.74 -16.63
N PHE A 42 -4.69 2.16 -17.73
CA PHE A 42 -3.38 1.49 -17.78
C PHE A 42 -2.22 2.47 -17.57
N GLY A 43 -2.27 3.67 -18.18
CA GLY A 43 -1.26 4.70 -17.98
C GLY A 43 -1.16 5.14 -16.52
N ALA A 44 -2.30 5.31 -15.83
CA ALA A 44 -2.33 5.64 -14.41
C ALA A 44 -1.74 4.51 -13.55
N ALA A 45 -2.05 3.25 -13.86
CA ALA A 45 -1.51 2.09 -13.15
C ALA A 45 0.01 1.98 -13.30
N VAL A 46 0.53 2.09 -14.54
CA VAL A 46 1.97 2.06 -14.83
C VAL A 46 2.68 3.22 -14.13
N THR A 47 2.10 4.42 -14.15
CA THR A 47 2.66 5.58 -13.44
C THR A 47 2.72 5.36 -11.93
N ALA A 48 1.69 4.76 -11.34
CA ALA A 48 1.66 4.45 -9.92
C ALA A 48 2.72 3.38 -9.56
N TRP A 49 2.84 2.34 -10.40
CA TRP A 49 3.85 1.29 -10.25
C TRP A 49 5.27 1.83 -10.32
N ALA A 50 5.59 2.63 -11.34
CA ALA A 50 6.92 3.23 -11.48
C ALA A 50 7.29 4.12 -10.27
N LYS A 51 6.32 4.83 -9.69
CA LYS A 51 6.54 5.61 -8.44
C LYS A 51 6.80 4.72 -7.23
N LEU A 52 6.20 3.52 -7.18
CA LEU A 52 6.44 2.56 -6.11
C LEU A 52 7.84 1.96 -6.24
N GLU A 53 8.21 1.48 -7.43
CA GLU A 53 9.56 0.95 -7.70
C GLU A 53 10.63 1.99 -7.38
N ALA A 54 10.45 3.24 -7.83
CA ALA A 54 11.39 4.33 -7.55
C ALA A 54 11.50 4.69 -6.06
N LYS A 55 10.56 4.27 -5.20
CA LYS A 55 10.68 4.39 -3.73
C LYS A 55 11.41 3.19 -3.13
N LEU A 56 11.19 1.99 -3.66
CA LEU A 56 11.82 0.75 -3.19
C LEU A 56 13.30 0.67 -3.59
N ASP A 57 13.66 1.19 -4.77
CA ASP A 57 15.03 1.23 -5.27
C ASP A 57 15.90 2.28 -4.56
N ARG A 58 15.29 3.20 -3.80
CA ARG A 58 16.06 4.12 -2.97
C ARG A 58 16.67 3.31 -1.83
N PRO A 59 17.99 3.37 -1.62
CA PRO A 59 18.60 2.72 -0.46
C PRO A 59 17.89 3.22 0.80
N PHE A 60 17.48 2.30 1.67
CA PHE A 60 16.89 2.58 2.98
C PHE A 60 17.92 3.33 3.85
N VAL A 61 17.99 4.65 3.68
CA VAL A 61 18.91 5.52 4.43
C VAL A 61 18.22 6.14 5.65
N GLU A 62 16.89 6.09 5.75
CA GLU A 62 16.18 6.78 6.84
C GLU A 62 15.45 5.82 7.78
N ASP A 63 15.64 6.11 9.07
CA ASP A 63 15.09 5.48 10.26
C ASP A 63 15.71 4.12 10.68
N THR A 64 17.05 4.10 10.79
CA THR A 64 17.69 3.05 11.60
C THR A 64 17.31 3.26 13.06
N VAL A 65 16.55 2.32 13.64
CA VAL A 65 16.30 2.27 15.07
C VAL A 65 17.63 2.07 15.80
N ASP A 66 18.05 3.08 16.55
CA ASP A 66 19.26 3.02 17.36
C ASP A 66 19.01 2.15 18.61
N LEU A 67 19.30 0.85 18.49
CA LEU A 67 19.17 -0.12 19.57
C LEU A 67 20.13 0.13 20.73
N SER A 68 21.16 0.98 20.56
CA SER A 68 22.09 1.32 21.64
C SER A 68 21.42 2.14 22.76
N LYS A 69 20.35 2.89 22.42
CA LYS A 69 19.57 3.70 23.38
C LYS A 69 18.53 2.90 24.18
N GLN A 70 18.31 1.62 23.85
CA GLN A 70 17.39 0.72 24.55
C GLN A 70 18.07 -0.22 25.57
N GLN A 71 19.29 0.09 25.99
CA GLN A 71 19.90 -0.54 27.17
C GLN A 71 19.29 0.05 28.45
N SER A 72 18.01 -0.22 28.71
CA SER A 72 17.53 -0.06 30.09
C SER A 72 18.24 -1.12 30.95
N PRO A 73 18.66 -0.79 32.19
CA PRO A 73 19.34 -1.74 33.08
C PRO A 73 18.41 -2.88 33.56
N HIS A 74 17.20 -3.00 33.02
CA HIS A 74 16.17 -3.92 33.47
C HIS A 74 15.81 -4.98 32.40
N ARG A 75 16.82 -5.56 31.73
CA ARG A 75 16.63 -6.84 31.03
C ARG A 75 16.68 -7.96 32.09
N SER A 76 15.56 -8.21 32.75
CA SER A 76 15.36 -9.49 33.44
C SER A 76 15.50 -10.60 32.39
N SER A 77 16.54 -11.42 32.56
CA SER A 77 16.89 -12.56 31.72
C SER A 77 15.67 -13.43 31.39
N CYS A 78 15.32 -13.55 30.10
CA CYS A 78 14.35 -14.54 29.60
C CYS A 78 15.03 -15.75 28.96
N CYS A 79 16.32 -15.98 29.21
CA CYS A 79 16.97 -17.23 28.84
C CYS A 79 17.43 -17.91 30.13
N MET A 80 16.72 -18.96 30.53
CA MET A 80 17.12 -19.82 31.65
C MET A 80 18.42 -20.54 31.29
N PRO A 81 19.42 -20.61 32.20
CA PRO A 81 20.54 -21.52 32.01
C PRO A 81 20.03 -22.94 32.26
N MET A 82 20.12 -23.79 31.23
CA MET A 82 20.04 -25.24 31.42
C MET A 82 21.31 -25.63 32.20
N SER A 83 21.19 -25.86 33.50
CA SER A 83 22.25 -26.52 34.27
C SER A 83 22.29 -27.98 33.85
N SER A 84 23.25 -28.34 33.00
CA SER A 84 23.66 -29.73 32.83
C SER A 84 24.32 -30.20 34.13
N ALA A 85 23.77 -31.28 34.66
CA ALA A 85 24.26 -31.99 35.82
C ALA A 85 25.56 -32.74 35.51
N GLU A 86 26.54 -32.65 36.42
CA GLU A 86 27.50 -33.71 36.78
C GLU A 86 27.87 -33.54 38.26
#